data_AF-A0A349Z7Z8-F1
#
_entry.id   AF-A0A349Z7Z8-F1
#
_cell.length_a   1.000
_cell.length_b   1.000
_cell.length_c   1.000
_cell.angle_alpha   90.00
_cell.angle_beta   90.00
_cell.angle_gamma   90.00
#
_symmetry.space_group_name_H-M   'P 1'
#
loop_
_entity.id
_entity.type
_entity.pdbx_description
1 polymer ?
#
loop_
_entity_poly.entity_id
_entity_poly.type
_entity_poly.pdbx_seq_one_letter_code
_entity_poly.pdbx_strand_id
1 'polypeptide(L)'
;HRITEVGMVKLIGGEEVARWQSLINPQRHIPSRITQLTGISDDMVAGAPVFAEVAEDIEAFTKDSVFVAHNVNFDYGFIKQEFARLDLDFKRPKFCTCARMRKAFPGLKSYGLGALSAQFDIRLENHHRALDDAQAAAELLRLIQSKNDMNN
;
A
#
# COMPACT_ATOMS: atom_id res chain seq x y z
N HIS A 1 5.29 1.22 -16.21
CA HIS A 1 4.60 0.19 -15.40
C HIS A 1 3.14 0.59 -15.23
N ARG A 2 2.24 -0.36 -14.94
CA ARG A 2 0.81 -0.10 -14.72
C ARG A 2 0.35 -0.83 -13.47
N ILE A 3 -0.64 -0.30 -12.78
CA ILE A 3 -1.21 -0.91 -11.58
C ILE A 3 -2.23 -1.98 -11.96
N THR A 4 -2.23 -3.11 -11.24
CA THR A 4 -3.17 -4.22 -11.41
C THR A 4 -4.12 -4.41 -10.23
N GLU A 5 -3.79 -3.84 -9.08
CA GLU A 5 -4.61 -3.85 -7.86
C GLU A 5 -4.21 -2.66 -6.99
N VAL A 6 -5.18 -2.05 -6.32
CA VAL A 6 -4.95 -1.06 -5.27
C VAL A 6 -5.75 -1.48 -4.05
N GLY A 7 -5.10 -1.47 -2.89
CA GLY A 7 -5.71 -1.70 -1.58
C GLY A 7 -5.31 -0.58 -0.64
N MET A 8 -6.28 -0.01 0.07
CA MET A 8 -6.08 1.11 0.97
C MET A 8 -6.90 0.92 2.24
N VAL A 9 -6.30 1.28 3.37
CA VAL A 9 -6.98 1.40 4.67
C VAL A 9 -6.83 2.82 5.18
N LYS A 10 -7.89 3.35 5.79
CA LYS A 10 -7.92 4.69 6.38
C LYS A 10 -7.91 4.56 7.89
N LEU A 11 -6.95 5.24 8.52
CA LEU A 11 -6.79 5.25 9.96
C LEU A 11 -7.10 6.64 10.52
N ILE A 12 -7.86 6.71 11.60
CA ILE A 12 -8.07 7.92 12.40
C ILE A 12 -7.82 7.55 13.86
N GLY A 13 -6.89 8.26 14.53
CA GLY A 13 -6.53 7.95 15.92
C GLY A 13 -5.95 6.54 16.12
N GLY A 14 -5.36 5.95 15.08
CA GLY A 14 -4.86 4.58 15.09
C GLY A 14 -5.90 3.52 14.71
N GLU A 15 -7.19 3.84 14.70
CA GLU A 15 -8.26 2.89 14.38
C GLU A 15 -8.60 2.88 12.89
N GLU A 16 -8.88 1.70 12.33
CA GLU A 16 -9.34 1.58 10.95
C GLU A 16 -10.80 2.05 10.85
N VAL A 17 -11.03 3.11 10.06
CA VAL A 17 -12.36 3.70 9.86
C VAL A 17 -12.96 3.39 8.49
N ALA A 18 -12.12 3.03 7.52
CA ALA A 18 -12.56 2.67 6.18
C ALA A 18 -11.50 1.83 5.46
N ARG A 19 -11.96 1.06 4.48
CA ARG A 19 -11.11 0.33 3.53
C ARG A 19 -11.64 0.50 2.12
N TRP A 20 -10.74 0.46 1.14
CA TRP A 20 -11.07 0.48 -0.27
C TRP A 20 -10.13 -0.49 -0.99
N GLN A 21 -10.66 -1.27 -1.93
CA GLN A 21 -9.87 -2.18 -2.75
C GLN A 21 -10.49 -2.31 -4.13
N SER A 22 -9.65 -2.45 -5.15
CA SER A 22 -10.10 -2.80 -6.49
C SER A 22 -8.97 -3.46 -7.28
N LEU A 23 -9.33 -4.45 -8.10
CA LEU A 23 -8.50 -4.85 -9.23
C LEU A 23 -8.55 -3.74 -10.28
N ILE A 24 -7.47 -3.58 -11.03
CA ILE A 24 -7.38 -2.56 -12.07
C ILE A 24 -6.96 -3.21 -13.37
N ASN A 25 -7.69 -2.93 -14.44
CA ASN A 25 -7.28 -3.29 -15.78
C ASN A 25 -6.09 -2.41 -16.22
N PRO A 26 -4.88 -2.97 -16.37
CA PRO A 26 -3.71 -2.19 -16.74
C PRO A 26 -3.70 -1.83 -18.25
N GLN A 27 -4.69 -2.29 -19.02
CA GLN A 27 -4.81 -2.16 -20.48
C GLN A 27 -3.56 -2.64 -21.22
N ARG A 28 -2.92 -3.70 -20.70
CA ARG A 28 -1.74 -4.34 -21.27
C ARG A 28 -1.58 -5.72 -20.65
N HIS A 29 -0.86 -6.59 -21.35
CA HIS A 29 -0.51 -7.91 -20.82
C HIS A 29 0.26 -7.84 -19.49
N ILE A 30 -0.14 -8.67 -18.53
CA ILE A 30 0.54 -8.90 -17.26
C ILE A 30 1.60 -9.99 -17.45
N PRO A 31 2.90 -9.69 -17.27
CA PRO A 31 3.95 -10.70 -17.40
C PRO A 31 3.77 -11.85 -16.40
N SER A 32 4.04 -13.10 -16.82
CA SER A 32 3.83 -14.30 -15.99
C SER A 32 4.53 -14.25 -14.62
N ARG A 33 5.69 -13.59 -14.54
CA ARG A 33 6.40 -13.36 -13.26
C ARG A 33 5.56 -12.54 -12.27
N ILE A 34 4.81 -11.55 -12.74
CA ILE A 34 3.94 -10.72 -11.89
C ILE A 34 2.73 -11.54 -11.45
N THR A 35 2.11 -12.28 -12.35
CA THR A 35 1.01 -13.20 -12.01
C THR A 35 1.43 -14.25 -10.99
N GLN A 36 2.64 -14.82 -11.09
CA GLN A 36 3.17 -15.74 -10.08
C GLN A 36 3.39 -15.07 -8.73
N LEU A 37 3.74 -13.78 -8.72
CA LEU A 37 4.02 -13.03 -7.50
C LEU A 37 2.75 -12.59 -6.77
N THR A 38 1.77 -12.06 -7.50
CA THR A 38 0.56 -11.44 -6.93
C THR A 38 -0.67 -12.32 -7.02
N GLY A 39 -0.62 -13.39 -7.82
CA GLY A 39 -1.78 -14.22 -8.16
C GLY A 39 -2.73 -13.58 -9.19
N ILE A 40 -2.44 -12.37 -9.67
CA ILE A 40 -3.33 -11.63 -10.58
C ILE A 40 -3.05 -12.00 -12.04
N SER A 41 -4.03 -12.62 -12.71
CA SER A 41 -3.96 -12.96 -14.14
C SER A 41 -4.62 -11.89 -15.02
N ASP A 42 -4.32 -11.93 -16.33
CA ASP A 42 -5.01 -11.08 -17.32
C ASP A 42 -6.53 -11.29 -17.29
N ASP A 43 -7.00 -12.53 -17.11
CA ASP A 43 -8.44 -12.86 -17.05
C ASP A 43 -9.14 -12.20 -15.85
N MET A 44 -8.46 -12.10 -14.70
CA MET A 44 -9.01 -11.46 -13.50
C MET A 44 -9.23 -9.95 -13.69
N VAL A 45 -8.36 -9.30 -14.46
CA VAL A 45 -8.41 -7.84 -14.67
C VAL A 45 -9.13 -7.45 -15.95
N ALA A 46 -9.49 -8.40 -16.81
CA ALA A 46 -10.14 -8.12 -18.10
C ALA A 46 -11.46 -7.35 -17.94
N GLY A 47 -12.25 -7.70 -16.92
CA GLY A 47 -13.50 -7.02 -16.57
C GLY A 47 -13.37 -6.00 -15.43
N ALA A 48 -12.17 -5.76 -14.92
CA ALA A 48 -11.92 -4.79 -13.86
C ALA A 48 -11.92 -3.36 -14.43
N PRO A 49 -12.22 -2.33 -13.60
CA PRO A 49 -12.15 -0.95 -14.04
C PRO A 49 -10.73 -0.57 -14.42
N VAL A 50 -10.59 0.36 -15.37
CA VAL A 50 -9.30 1.00 -15.66
C VAL A 50 -9.02 2.06 -14.59
N PHE A 51 -7.75 2.47 -14.45
CA PHE A 51 -7.39 3.45 -13.42
C PHE A 51 -8.19 4.75 -13.51
N ALA A 52 -8.53 5.20 -14.73
CA ALA A 52 -9.33 6.42 -14.94
C ALA A 52 -10.72 6.36 -14.27
N GLU A 53 -11.33 5.17 -14.21
CA GLU A 53 -12.67 4.98 -13.63
C GLU A 53 -12.65 5.01 -12.10
N VAL A 54 -11.51 4.72 -11.47
CA VAL A 54 -11.33 4.70 -10.01
C VAL A 54 -10.50 5.86 -9.47
N ALA A 55 -10.01 6.74 -10.35
CA ALA A 55 -9.11 7.83 -9.96
C ALA A 55 -9.78 8.80 -8.98
N GLU A 56 -11.06 9.11 -9.19
CA GLU A 56 -11.84 9.99 -8.29
C GLU A 56 -12.03 9.36 -6.91
N ASP A 57 -12.33 8.04 -6.85
CA ASP A 57 -12.44 7.31 -5.59
C ASP A 57 -11.13 7.32 -4.80
N ILE A 58 -10.00 7.09 -5.48
CA ILE A 58 -8.67 7.10 -4.86
C ILE A 58 -8.32 8.51 -4.37
N GLU A 59 -8.60 9.54 -5.17
CA GLU A 59 -8.37 10.93 -4.79
C GLU A 59 -9.19 11.30 -3.55
N ALA A 60 -10.49 10.97 -3.54
CA ALA A 60 -11.39 11.21 -2.42
C ALA A 60 -10.98 10.44 -1.16
N PHE A 61 -10.62 9.16 -1.29
CA PHE A 61 -10.22 8.32 -0.17
C PHE A 61 -8.96 8.87 0.54
N THR A 62 -7.99 9.29 -0.27
CA THR A 62 -6.68 9.77 0.19
C THR A 62 -6.64 11.27 0.50
N LYS A 63 -7.71 12.02 0.24
CA LYS A 63 -7.78 13.47 0.48
C LYS A 63 -7.47 13.80 1.94
N ASP A 64 -6.72 14.88 2.13
CA ASP A 64 -6.30 15.43 3.43
C ASP A 64 -5.66 14.39 4.37
N SER A 65 -5.05 13.36 3.78
CA SER A 65 -4.43 12.25 4.51
C SER A 65 -2.94 12.15 4.22
N VAL A 66 -2.19 11.56 5.16
CA VAL A 66 -0.80 11.17 4.93
C VAL A 66 -0.78 9.83 4.20
N PHE A 67 -0.07 9.75 3.08
CA PHE A 67 0.13 8.50 2.34
C PHE A 67 1.17 7.65 3.07
N VAL A 68 0.70 6.55 3.68
CA VAL A 68 1.53 5.60 4.43
C VAL A 68 1.69 4.35 3.59
N ALA A 69 2.93 3.87 3.42
CA ALA A 69 3.20 2.56 2.84
C ALA A 69 4.57 2.00 3.26
N HIS A 70 4.76 0.70 3.06
CA HIS A 70 6.01 0.03 3.35
C HIS A 70 6.95 0.11 2.14
N ASN A 71 8.00 0.94 2.24
CA ASN A 71 8.79 1.44 1.10
C ASN A 71 8.01 2.45 0.22
N VAL A 72 7.43 3.46 0.88
CA VAL A 72 6.45 4.42 0.32
C VAL A 72 6.74 5.00 -1.06
N ASN A 73 7.99 5.20 -1.44
CA ASN A 73 8.31 5.77 -2.76
C ASN A 73 7.95 4.85 -3.91
N PHE A 74 7.90 3.53 -3.66
CA PHE A 74 7.47 2.55 -4.64
C PHE A 74 5.97 2.75 -4.95
N ASP A 75 5.09 2.51 -3.98
CA ASP A 75 3.63 2.60 -4.15
C ASP A 75 3.17 3.99 -4.57
N TYR A 76 3.71 5.03 -3.91
CA TYR A 76 3.42 6.41 -4.25
C TYR A 76 3.83 6.75 -5.68
N GLY A 77 4.95 6.18 -6.15
CA GLY A 77 5.41 6.35 -7.52
C GLY A 77 4.43 5.78 -8.55
N PHE A 78 3.87 4.60 -8.28
CA PHE A 78 2.84 3.99 -9.13
C PHE A 78 1.57 4.83 -9.19
N ILE A 79 1.01 5.18 -8.03
CA ILE A 79 -0.22 6.00 -7.95
C ILE A 79 0.00 7.34 -8.66
N LYS A 80 1.09 8.05 -8.35
CA LYS A 80 1.41 9.31 -9.00
C LYS A 80 1.55 9.19 -10.51
N GLN A 81 2.17 8.11 -11.01
CA GLN A 81 2.29 7.89 -12.46
C GLN A 81 0.95 7.66 -13.13
N GLU A 82 0.02 6.94 -12.50
CA GLU A 82 -1.31 6.73 -13.08
C GLU A 82 -2.13 8.02 -13.09
N PHE A 83 -2.11 8.83 -12.02
CA PHE A 83 -2.73 10.16 -12.04
C PHE A 83 -2.12 11.08 -13.11
N ALA A 84 -0.80 11.07 -13.27
CA ALA A 84 -0.13 11.86 -14.29
C ALA A 84 -0.51 11.46 -15.73
N ARG A 85 -0.98 10.23 -15.97
CA ARG A 85 -1.51 9.79 -17.28
C ARG A 85 -2.88 10.37 -17.59
N LEU A 86 -3.59 10.84 -16.57
CA LEU A 86 -4.88 11.52 -16.68
C LEU A 86 -4.71 13.04 -16.64
N ASP A 87 -3.48 13.54 -16.75
CA ASP A 87 -3.13 14.95 -16.58
C ASP A 87 -3.54 15.53 -15.20
N LEU A 88 -3.62 14.66 -14.19
CA LEU A 88 -3.92 15.00 -12.80
C LEU A 88 -2.65 14.93 -11.94
N ASP A 89 -2.56 15.83 -10.96
CA ASP A 89 -1.45 15.85 -10.00
C ASP A 89 -1.83 15.13 -8.71
N PHE A 90 -0.98 14.19 -8.28
CA PHE A 90 -1.16 13.48 -7.02
C PHE A 90 -0.09 13.89 -6.01
N LYS A 91 -0.51 14.68 -5.03
CA LYS A 91 0.32 15.22 -3.96
C LYS A 91 -0.26 14.87 -2.59
N ARG A 92 0.46 14.02 -1.84
CA ARG A 92 0.20 13.74 -0.43
C ARG A 92 1.50 13.76 0.38
N PRO A 93 1.47 14.19 1.65
CA PRO A 93 2.56 13.92 2.58
C PRO A 93 2.82 12.41 2.64
N LYS A 94 4.09 12.00 2.75
CA LYS A 94 4.48 10.58 2.72
C LYS A 94 5.03 10.12 4.05
N PHE A 95 4.70 8.90 4.44
CA PHE A 95 5.28 8.23 5.59
C PHE A 95 5.70 6.80 5.23
N CYS A 96 6.98 6.49 5.41
CA CYS A 96 7.54 5.17 5.10
C CYS A 96 7.67 4.32 6.35
N THR A 97 6.85 3.28 6.50
CA THR A 97 6.92 2.39 7.66
C THR A 97 8.25 1.64 7.70
N CYS A 98 8.78 1.19 6.56
CA CYS A 98 10.10 0.55 6.48
C CYS A 98 11.24 1.43 7.05
N ALA A 99 11.29 2.71 6.67
CA ALA A 99 12.31 3.63 7.18
C ALA A 99 12.12 3.96 8.67
N ARG A 100 10.86 4.00 9.12
CA ARG A 100 10.52 4.32 10.51
C ARG A 100 10.75 3.14 11.45
N MET A 101 10.46 1.91 11.01
CA MET A 101 10.80 0.68 11.72
C MET A 101 12.31 0.58 11.97
N ARG A 102 13.17 0.93 10.99
CA ARG A 102 14.63 0.96 11.20
C ARG A 102 15.08 1.88 12.33
N LYS A 103 14.38 3.00 12.52
CA LYS A 103 14.68 3.96 13.59
C LYS A 103 14.10 3.51 14.93
N ALA A 104 12.85 3.05 14.94
CA ALA A 104 12.16 2.65 16.15
C ALA A 104 12.69 1.32 16.73
N PHE A 105 13.10 0.39 15.88
CA PHE A 105 13.57 -0.95 16.26
C PHE A 105 14.89 -1.25 15.54
N PRO A 106 16.02 -0.65 15.95
CA PRO A 106 17.32 -0.89 15.32
C PRO A 106 17.81 -2.33 15.57
N GLY A 107 18.68 -2.84 14.68
CA GLY A 107 19.35 -4.14 14.85
C GLY A 107 18.63 -5.37 14.28
N LEU A 108 17.47 -5.22 13.64
CA LEU A 108 16.76 -6.35 13.03
C LEU A 108 17.47 -6.89 11.79
N LYS A 109 17.36 -8.20 11.55
CA LYS A 109 17.99 -8.89 10.42
C LYS A 109 17.44 -8.44 9.07
N SER A 110 16.15 -8.10 9.01
CA SER A 110 15.47 -7.64 7.81
C SER A 110 14.36 -6.65 8.17
N TYR A 111 14.09 -5.71 7.27
CA TYR A 111 13.03 -4.72 7.38
C TYR A 111 12.04 -4.79 6.21
N GLY A 112 12.01 -5.91 5.48
CA GLY A 112 10.94 -6.18 4.53
C GLY A 112 9.62 -6.43 5.25
N LEU A 113 8.50 -6.13 4.60
CA LEU A 113 7.16 -6.23 5.20
C LEU A 113 6.92 -7.62 5.81
N GLY A 114 7.08 -8.69 5.03
CA GLY A 114 6.87 -10.05 5.53
C GLY A 114 7.79 -10.45 6.70
N ALA A 115 9.05 -10.01 6.69
CA ALA A 115 9.98 -10.30 7.78
C ALA A 115 9.60 -9.58 9.07
N LEU A 116 9.18 -8.32 8.98
CA LEU A 116 8.69 -7.57 10.13
C LEU A 116 7.34 -8.12 10.60
N SER A 117 6.44 -8.47 9.68
CA SER A 117 5.16 -9.05 10.05
C SER A 117 5.33 -10.34 10.85
N ALA A 118 6.21 -11.24 10.40
CA ALA A 118 6.53 -12.45 11.15
C ALA A 118 7.20 -12.15 12.51
N GLN A 119 8.07 -11.14 12.58
CA GLN A 119 8.77 -10.80 13.82
C GLN A 119 7.84 -10.22 14.90
N PHE A 120 6.84 -9.43 14.50
CA PHE A 120 5.93 -8.73 15.41
C PHE A 120 4.55 -9.37 15.50
N ASP A 121 4.41 -10.62 15.04
CA ASP A 121 3.16 -11.39 15.04
C ASP A 121 1.99 -10.66 14.35
N ILE A 122 2.28 -9.96 13.26
CA ILE A 122 1.30 -9.29 12.43
C ILE A 122 0.81 -10.27 11.36
N ARG A 123 -0.51 -10.43 11.29
CA ARG A 123 -1.16 -11.27 10.28
C ARG A 123 -0.91 -10.74 8.87
N LEU A 124 -0.37 -11.58 8.00
CA LEU A 124 -0.14 -11.31 6.59
C LEU A 124 -0.42 -12.59 5.80
N GLU A 125 -1.68 -12.77 5.41
CA GLU A 125 -2.14 -14.04 4.84
C GLU A 125 -1.77 -14.19 3.37
N ASN A 126 -2.06 -13.17 2.57
CA ASN A 126 -1.74 -13.16 1.15
C ASN A 126 -0.72 -12.07 0.85
N HIS A 127 0.54 -12.34 1.21
CA HIS A 127 1.62 -11.41 0.87
C HIS A 127 1.62 -11.11 -0.64
N HIS A 128 1.78 -9.84 -1.00
CA HIS A 128 1.65 -9.29 -2.36
C HIS A 128 0.21 -9.06 -2.87
N ARG A 129 -0.80 -9.28 -2.02
CA ARG A 129 -2.13 -8.69 -2.22
C ARG A 129 -2.16 -7.30 -1.60
N ALA A 130 -2.63 -6.32 -2.38
CA ALA A 130 -2.46 -4.92 -2.03
C ALA A 130 -3.15 -4.54 -0.71
N LEU A 131 -4.33 -5.11 -0.42
CA LEU A 131 -5.05 -4.81 0.82
C LEU A 131 -4.38 -5.44 2.05
N ASP A 132 -3.99 -6.71 1.97
CA ASP A 132 -3.28 -7.42 3.05
C ASP A 132 -1.95 -6.72 3.39
N ASP A 133 -1.19 -6.32 2.37
CA ASP A 133 0.05 -5.57 2.56
C ASP A 133 -0.22 -4.18 3.21
N ALA A 134 -1.32 -3.50 2.82
CA ALA A 134 -1.72 -2.23 3.42
C ALA A 134 -2.14 -2.37 4.90
N GLN A 135 -2.85 -3.44 5.25
CA GLN A 135 -3.22 -3.77 6.63
C GLN A 135 -1.99 -4.07 7.48
N ALA A 136 -1.06 -4.89 6.98
CA ALA A 136 0.19 -5.16 7.68
C ALA A 136 1.01 -3.87 7.88
N ALA A 137 1.04 -2.98 6.89
CA ALA A 137 1.69 -1.68 7.03
C ALA A 137 1.01 -0.78 8.08
N ALA A 138 -0.33 -0.85 8.22
CA ALA A 138 -1.07 -0.15 9.26
C ALA A 138 -0.70 -0.66 10.67
N GLU A 139 -0.58 -1.98 10.86
CA GLU A 139 -0.12 -2.54 12.14
C GLU A 139 1.31 -2.10 12.48
N LEU A 140 2.22 -2.10 11.50
CA LEU A 140 3.57 -1.55 11.70
C LEU A 140 3.54 -0.07 12.10
N LEU A 141 2.64 0.72 11.52
CA LEU A 141 2.47 2.12 11.89
C LEU A 141 2.04 2.26 13.36
N ARG A 142 1.08 1.45 13.82
CA ARG A 142 0.65 1.45 15.23
C ARG A 142 1.80 1.11 16.17
N LEU A 143 2.59 0.07 15.86
CA LEU A 143 3.76 -0.28 16.66
C LEU A 143 4.78 0.86 16.76
N ILE A 144 5.01 1.59 15.67
CA ILE A 144 5.89 2.77 15.66
C ILE A 144 5.32 3.86 16.58
N GLN A 145 4.01 4.11 16.52
CA GLN A 145 3.35 5.13 17.33
C GLN A 145 3.42 4.78 18.83
N SER A 146 2.98 3.58 19.21
CA SER A 146 3.06 3.11 20.61
C SER A 146 4.48 3.19 21.18
N LYS A 147 5.49 2.91 20.36
CA LYS A 147 6.89 3.01 20.81
C LYS A 147 7.36 4.44 21.03
N ASN A 148 6.91 5.39 20.21
CA ASN A 148 7.27 6.79 20.42
C ASN A 148 6.61 7.34 21.67
N ASP A 149 5.36 6.95 21.95
CA ASP A 149 4.63 7.36 23.15
C ASP A 149 5.28 6.82 24.43
N MET A 150 5.89 5.63 24.40
CA MET A 150 6.65 5.09 25.54
C MET A 150 8.01 5.77 25.77
N ASN A 151 8.56 6.46 24.77
CA ASN A 151 9.88 7.08 24.83
C ASN A 151 9.83 8.61 25.06
N ASN A 152 8.63 9.16 25.29
CA ASN A 152 8.37 10.58 25.47
C ASN A 152 7.69 10.82 26.82
#